data_AF-A0A354BF07-F1
#
_entry.id   AF-A0A354BF07-F1
#
_cell.length_a   1.000
_cell.length_b   1.000
_cell.length_c   1.000
_cell.angle_alpha   90.00
_cell.angle_beta   90.00
_cell.angle_gamma   90.00
#
_symmetry.space_group_name_H-M   'P 1'
#
loop_
_entity.id
_entity.type
_entity.pdbx_description
1 polymer ?
#
loop_
_entity_poly.entity_id
_entity_poly.type
_entity_poly.pdbx_seq_one_letter_code
_entity_poly.pdbx_strand_id
1 'polypeptide(L)' 'MERLNEPFLTSDLPGIGGRIRSVPEDFQVEERPLYLPCGEGEHLYVTITKRGLSKPDLV' A
#
# COMPACT_ATOMS: atom_id res chain seq x y z
N MET A 1 13.49 -16.02 -14.25
CA MET A 1 12.17 -15.74 -13.69
C MET A 1 11.15 -16.42 -14.57
N GLU A 2 10.69 -17.59 -14.15
CA GLU A 2 9.62 -18.30 -14.84
C GLU A 2 8.32 -17.56 -14.57
N ARG A 3 7.59 -17.17 -15.62
CA ARG A 3 6.31 -16.48 -15.46
C ARG A 3 5.31 -17.51 -14.94
N LEU A 4 4.72 -17.23 -13.78
CA LEU A 4 3.58 -17.98 -13.27
C LEU A 4 2.50 -18.00 -14.35
N ASN A 5 2.22 -19.17 -14.92
CA ASN A 5 1.23 -19.36 -15.97
C ASN A 5 -0.14 -19.63 -15.32
N GLU A 6 -0.53 -18.78 -14.37
CA GLU A 6 -1.81 -18.89 -13.66
C GLU A 6 -2.95 -18.30 -14.51
N PRO A 7 -4.12 -18.95 -14.56
CA PRO A 7 -5.23 -18.46 -15.36
C PRO A 7 -5.84 -17.17 -14.77
N PHE A 8 -6.03 -16.16 -15.62
CA PHE A 8 -6.73 -14.94 -15.26
C PHE A 8 -8.25 -15.17 -15.24
N LEU A 9 -8.94 -14.58 -14.25
CA LEU A 9 -10.41 -14.59 -14.18
C LEU A 9 -11.06 -13.93 -15.41
N THR A 10 -10.38 -12.96 -16.02
CA THR A 10 -10.83 -12.18 -17.18
C THR A 10 -9.89 -12.36 -18.37
N SER A 11 -9.58 -13.62 -18.72
CA SER A 11 -8.61 -13.96 -19.76
C SER A 11 -9.05 -13.59 -21.18
N ASP A 12 -10.34 -13.35 -21.39
CA ASP A 12 -10.96 -12.93 -22.64
C ASP A 12 -10.81 -11.42 -22.91
N LEU A 13 -10.48 -10.63 -21.88
CA LEU A 13 -10.26 -9.19 -22.02
C LEU A 13 -8.79 -8.89 -22.36
N PRO A 14 -8.51 -8.01 -23.34
CA PRO A 14 -7.16 -7.57 -23.59
C PRO A 14 -6.62 -6.75 -22.43
N GLY A 15 -5.35 -6.93 -22.09
CA GLY A 15 -4.67 -6.10 -21.10
C GLY A 15 -4.52 -4.65 -21.59
N ILE A 16 -4.73 -3.69 -20.69
CA ILE A 16 -4.65 -2.26 -21.01
C ILE A 16 -3.22 -1.70 -21.07
N GLY A 17 -2.22 -2.50 -20.66
CA GLY A 17 -0.83 -2.06 -20.56
C GLY A 17 -0.65 -0.97 -19.48
N GLY A 18 0.28 -0.04 -19.73
CA GLY A 18 0.56 1.10 -18.85
C GLY A 18 1.68 0.89 -17.84
N ARG A 19 1.95 1.92 -17.04
CA ARG A 19 2.96 1.94 -15.99
C ARG A 19 2.32 2.32 -14.67
N ILE A 20 2.55 1.52 -13.65
CA ILE A 20 2.06 1.75 -12.28
C ILE A 20 3.19 2.36 -11.45
N ARG A 21 2.84 3.23 -10.49
CA ARG A 21 3.81 3.90 -9.59
C ARG A 21 4.88 4.69 -10.37
N SER A 22 4.48 5.49 -11.36
CA SER A 22 5.40 6.34 -12.12
C SER A 22 5.91 7.50 -11.27
N VAL A 23 5.04 8.05 -10.42
CA VAL A 23 5.38 8.95 -9.32
C VAL A 23 4.80 8.43 -7.99
N PRO A 24 5.32 8.83 -6.83
CA PRO A 24 4.78 8.41 -5.53
C PRO A 24 3.28 8.65 -5.38
N GLU A 25 2.77 9.73 -5.98
CA GLU A 25 1.37 10.14 -5.90
C GLU A 25 0.41 9.19 -6.65
N ASP A 26 0.91 8.39 -7.60
CA ASP A 26 0.13 7.35 -8.29
C ASP A 26 -0.27 6.20 -7.35
N PHE A 27 0.36 6.08 -6.18
CA PHE A 27 0.10 5.02 -5.22
C PHE A 27 0.14 5.55 -3.79
N GLN A 28 -1.04 5.84 -3.25
CA GLN A 28 -1.22 6.34 -1.90
C GLN A 28 -1.94 5.28 -1.06
N VAL A 29 -1.52 5.15 0.20
CA VAL A 29 -2.09 4.17 1.13
C VAL A 29 -2.47 4.89 2.42
N GLU A 30 -3.71 4.71 2.84
CA GLU A 30 -4.20 5.14 4.15
C GLU A 30 -4.38 3.89 5.03
N GLU A 31 -3.67 3.84 6.15
CA GLU A 31 -3.79 2.71 7.08
C GLU A 31 -5.13 2.80 7.83
N ARG A 32 -5.91 1.71 7.77
CA ARG A 32 -7.16 1.56 8.51
C ARG A 32 -6.88 0.71 9.75
N PRO A 33 -6.85 1.28 10.97
CA PRO A 33 -6.60 0.50 12.17
C PRO A 33 -7.81 -0.39 12.47
N LEU A 34 -7.56 -1.56 13.06
CA LEU A 34 -8.63 -2.46 13.50
C LEU A 34 -9.42 -1.86 14.68
N TYR A 35 -8.75 -1.06 15.52
CA TYR A 35 -9.31 -0.38 16.68
C TYR A 35 -8.78 1.05 16.77
N LEU A 36 -9.60 1.96 17.33
CA LEU A 36 -9.19 3.33 17.60
C LEU A 36 -8.44 3.43 18.93
N PRO A 37 -7.57 4.44 19.10
CA PRO A 37 -6.96 4.72 20.41
C PRO A 37 -8.05 4.97 21.46
N CYS A 38 -7.91 4.37 22.64
CA CYS A 38 -8.90 4.47 23.71
C CYS A 38 -8.78 5.75 24.56
N GLY A 39 -7.69 6.50 24.43
CA GLY A 39 -7.46 7.77 25.12
C GLY A 39 -6.63 7.69 26.41
N GLU A 40 -6.26 6.49 26.86
CA GLU A 40 -5.52 6.26 28.11
C GLU A 40 -4.46 5.14 27.94
N GLY A 41 -3.42 5.14 28.77
CA GLY A 41 -2.36 4.13 28.80
C GLY A 41 -0.95 4.68 28.55
N GLU A 42 0.02 3.78 28.42
CA GLU A 42 1.45 4.14 28.26
C GLU A 42 1.85 4.48 26.82
N HIS A 43 0.97 4.23 25.85
CA HIS A 43 1.27 4.34 24.42
C HIS A 43 0.57 5.52 23.76
N LEU A 44 1.33 6.28 22.97
CA LEU A 44 0.82 7.32 22.10
C LEU A 44 0.64 6.79 20.68
N TYR A 45 -0.57 6.94 20.15
CA TYR A 45 -0.87 6.62 18.76
C TYR A 45 -0.67 7.88 17.92
N VAL A 46 0.16 7.77 16.88
CA VAL A 46 0.44 8.89 15.96
C VAL A 46 0.16 8.43 14.54
N THR A 47 -0.68 9.18 13.82
CA THR A 47 -0.86 8.99 12.38
C THR A 47 0.13 9.88 11.65
N ILE A 48 0.96 9.27 10.80
CA ILE A 48 2.00 9.98 10.03
C ILE A 48 1.79 9.73 8.54
N THR A 49 1.83 10.79 7.74
CA THR A 49 1.95 10.69 6.29
C THR A 49 3.43 10.72 5.91
N LYS A 50 3.87 9.72 5.13
CA LYS A 50 5.27 9.62 4.67
C LYS A 50 5.35 9.52 3.16
N ARG A 51 6.42 10.06 2.60
CA ARG A 51 6.71 10.04 1.16
C ARG A 51 8.16 9.62 0.93
N GLY A 52 8.37 8.64 0.05
CA GLY A 52 9.72 8.20 -0.34
C GLY A 52 10.54 7.52 0.77
N LEU A 53 9.93 7.21 1.91
CA LEU A 53 10.58 6.53 3.03
C LEU A 53 10.06 5.11 3.16
N SER A 54 10.95 4.16 3.48
CA SER A 54 10.53 2.82 3.90
C SER A 54 9.94 2.86 5.31
N LYS A 55 9.56 1.72 5.90
CA LYS A 55 9.08 1.68 7.29
C LYS A 55 10.24 1.86 8.30
N PRO A 56 11.39 1.15 8.15
CA PRO A 56 12.55 1.37 9.01
C PRO A 56 13.10 2.80 9.03
N ASP A 57 13.01 3.54 7.91
CA ASP A 57 13.59 4.89 7.82
C ASP A 57 12.80 5.97 8.56
N LEU A 58 11.56 5.68 9.00
CA LEU A 58 10.67 6.64 9.65
C LEU A 58 10.69 6.54 11.19
N VAL A 59 11.30 5.49 11.74
CA VAL A 59 11.20 5.11 13.16
C VAL A 59 11.70 6.21 14.10
#